data_AF-A0A3D3Q8J0-F1
#
_entry.id   AF-A0A3D3Q8J0-F1
#
_cell.length_a   1.000
_cell.length_b   1.000
_cell.length_c   1.000
_cell.angle_alpha   90.00
_cell.angle_beta   90.00
_cell.angle_gamma   90.00
#
_symmetry.space_group_name_H-M   'P 1'
#
loop_
_entity.id
_entity.type
_entity.pdbx_description
1 polymer ?
#
loop_
_entity_poly.entity_id
_entity_poly.type
_entity_poly.pdbx_seq_one_letter_code
_entity_poly.pdbx_strand_id
1 'polypeptide(L)'
;VFTEVVVAPAFDPDALAAFAGKQNLRVVRAPLPRAGGLEIRPIEGGALVQDADTVTEHRVEMRVVTTARPTEAQWADLLFA
;
A
#
# COMPACT_ATOMS: atom_id res chain seq x y z
N VAL A 1 -4.27 -9.99 17.99
CA VAL A 1 -3.25 -10.05 16.92
C VAL A 1 -1.94 -9.54 17.50
N PHE A 2 -0.86 -10.29 17.32
CA PHE A 2 0.49 -9.80 17.61
C PHE A 2 0.94 -8.94 16.42
N THR A 3 1.51 -7.77 16.70
CA THR A 3 1.92 -6.81 15.67
C THR A 3 3.28 -6.24 16.04
N GLU A 4 4.18 -6.22 15.05
CA GLU A 4 5.55 -5.76 15.24
C GLU A 4 5.73 -4.25 15.08
N VAL A 5 5.06 -3.67 14.07
CA VAL A 5 5.14 -2.26 13.70
C VAL A 5 3.76 -1.78 13.24
N VAL A 6 3.40 -0.57 13.63
CA VAL A 6 2.29 0.19 13.03
C VAL A 6 2.85 1.52 12.52
N VAL A 7 2.60 1.82 11.24
CA VAL A 7 3.03 3.06 10.60
C VAL A 7 1.80 3.84 10.14
N ALA A 8 1.76 5.13 10.43
CA ALA A 8 0.67 6.02 9.99
C ALA A 8 1.16 7.46 9.76
N PRO A 9 0.43 8.27 8.97
CA PRO A 9 0.72 9.70 8.81
C PRO A 9 0.52 10.50 10.10
N ALA A 10 -0.40 10.05 10.95
CA ALA A 10 -0.69 10.61 12.26
C ALA A 10 -1.38 9.54 13.14
N PHE A 11 -1.46 9.80 14.44
CA PHE A 11 -2.17 8.97 15.41
C PHE A 11 -3.00 9.85 16.33
N ASP A 12 -4.20 9.41 16.66
CA ASP A 12 -4.99 10.01 17.73
C ASP A 12 -4.37 9.72 19.10
N PRO A 13 -4.51 10.60 20.09
CA PRO A 13 -4.00 10.38 21.44
C PRO A 13 -4.49 9.08 22.07
N ASP A 14 -5.77 8.75 21.87
CA ASP A 14 -6.39 7.53 22.41
C ASP A 14 -5.77 6.25 21.79
N ALA A 15 -5.38 6.31 20.51
CA ALA A 15 -4.69 5.20 19.84
C ALA A 15 -3.29 4.98 20.44
N LEU A 16 -2.54 6.07 20.70
CA LEU A 16 -1.23 5.98 21.34
C LEU A 16 -1.32 5.39 22.75
N ALA A 17 -2.32 5.79 23.53
CA ALA A 17 -2.58 5.23 24.86
C ALA A 17 -2.87 3.72 24.78
N ALA A 18 -3.69 3.29 23.82
CA ALA A 18 -3.98 1.87 23.60
C ALA A 18 -2.74 1.07 23.17
N PHE A 19 -1.81 1.67 22.41
CA PHE A 19 -0.58 1.03 21.98
C PHE A 19 0.51 0.96 23.06
N ALA A 20 0.51 1.90 24.02
CA ALA A 20 1.48 1.94 25.11
C ALA A 20 1.51 0.65 25.97
N GLY A 21 0.40 -0.09 26.03
CA GLY A 21 0.34 -1.38 26.71
C GLY A 21 1.09 -2.53 26.00
N LYS A 22 1.52 -2.35 24.75
CA LYS A 22 2.22 -3.36 23.95
C LYS A 22 3.71 -3.05 23.88
N GLN A 23 4.47 -3.50 24.88
CA GLN A 23 5.89 -3.14 25.06
C GLN A 23 6.78 -3.33 23.82
N ASN A 24 6.49 -4.31 22.97
CA ASN A 24 7.29 -4.63 21.78
C ASN A 24 6.74 -4.01 20.47
N LEU A 25 5.63 -3.26 20.53
CA LEU A 25 5.05 -2.62 19.36
C LEU A 25 5.80 -1.33 19.01
N ARG A 26 6.34 -1.26 17.80
CA ARG A 26 6.92 -0.02 17.26
C ARG A 26 5.81 0.82 16.62
N VAL A 27 5.57 2.02 17.17
CA VAL A 27 4.61 2.98 16.61
C VAL A 27 5.40 4.08 15.89
N VAL A 28 5.25 4.16 14.56
CA VAL A 28 6.03 5.06 13.72
C VAL A 28 5.12 6.04 13.00
N ARG A 29 5.37 7.34 13.20
CA ARG A 29 4.76 8.39 12.39
C ARG A 29 5.65 8.68 11.19
N ALA A 30 5.13 8.57 9.98
CA ALA A 30 5.86 8.85 8.74
C ALA A 30 4.99 9.65 7.77
N PRO A 31 5.55 10.58 6.97
CA PRO A 31 4.77 11.31 5.97
C PRO A 31 4.20 10.37 4.91
N LEU A 32 3.15 10.82 4.21
CA LEU A 32 2.64 10.11 3.04
C LEU A 32 3.74 9.99 1.97
N PRO A 33 3.86 8.83 1.30
CA PRO A 33 4.82 8.65 0.23
C PRO A 33 4.49 9.60 -0.93
N ARG A 34 5.53 10.04 -1.65
CA ARG A 34 5.36 10.71 -2.94
C ARG A 34 5.27 9.63 -4.02
N ALA A 35 4.34 9.79 -4.95
CA ALA A 35 4.29 8.91 -6.11
C ALA A 35 5.52 9.14 -7.02
N GLY A 36 6.01 8.04 -7.60
CA GLY A 36 7.09 8.03 -8.59
C GLY A 36 8.48 7.99 -7.96
N GLY A 37 9.47 8.40 -8.75
CA GLY A 37 10.89 8.33 -8.39
C GLY A 37 11.56 7.08 -8.96
N LEU A 38 12.84 6.90 -8.63
CA LEU A 38 13.64 5.77 -9.10
C LEU A 38 13.66 4.65 -8.07
N GLU A 39 13.37 3.43 -8.51
CA GLU A 39 13.66 2.21 -7.77
C GLU A 39 15.05 1.70 -8.17
N ILE A 40 15.89 1.42 -7.16
CA ILE A 40 17.25 0.92 -7.36
C ILE A 40 17.33 -0.48 -6.77
N ARG A 41 17.70 -1.46 -7.60
CA ARG A 41 17.93 -2.85 -7.19
C ARG A 41 19.41 -3.20 -7.38
N PRO A 42 20.21 -3.27 -6.30
CA PRO A 42 21.61 -3.65 -6.39
C PRO A 42 21.80 -5.05 -6.98
N ILE A 43 22.84 -5.23 -7.79
CA ILE A 43 23.28 -6.53 -8.34
C ILE A 43 24.80 -6.63 -8.22
N GLU A 44 25.37 -7.82 -8.40
CA GLU A 44 26.82 -7.94 -8.41
C GLU A 44 27.43 -7.05 -9.51
N GLY A 45 28.41 -6.22 -9.14
CA GLY A 45 29.06 -5.29 -10.05
C GLY A 45 28.26 -4.02 -10.40
N GLY A 46 27.09 -3.77 -9.81
CA GLY A 46 26.33 -2.54 -10.09
C GLY A 46 24.92 -2.49 -9.50
N ALA A 47 24.00 -1.87 -10.26
CA ALA A 47 22.58 -1.78 -9.90
C ALA A 47 21.70 -1.67 -11.13
N LEU A 48 20.48 -2.20 -11.02
CA LEU A 48 19.37 -1.88 -11.92
C LEU A 48 18.66 -0.63 -11.40
N VAL A 49 18.30 0.27 -12.30
CA VAL A 49 17.58 1.51 -11.98
C VAL A 49 16.38 1.63 -12.92
N GLN A 50 15.21 1.83 -12.34
CA GLN A 50 13.95 1.96 -13.08
C GLN A 50 13.06 3.03 -12.45
N ASP A 51 12.07 3.53 -13.19
CA ASP A 51 10.99 4.31 -12.58
C ASP A 51 10.17 3.41 -11.65
N ALA A 52 9.71 3.97 -10.52
CA ALA A 52 8.82 3.27 -9.60
C ALA A 52 7.48 2.97 -10.27
N ASP A 53 6.96 1.77 -10.05
CA ASP A 53 5.63 1.42 -10.54
C ASP A 53 4.58 2.20 -9.74
N THR A 54 3.84 3.05 -10.46
CA THR A 54 2.82 3.94 -9.91
C THR A 54 1.49 3.80 -10.65
N VAL A 55 1.38 2.80 -11.53
CA VAL A 55 0.20 2.63 -12.36
C VAL A 55 -0.99 2.32 -11.46
N THR A 56 -2.06 3.09 -11.64
CA THR A 56 -3.36 2.83 -11.01
C THR A 56 -4.30 2.35 -12.09
N GLU A 57 -4.86 1.15 -11.93
CA GLU A 57 -5.79 0.60 -12.91
C GLU A 57 -7.16 1.27 -12.80
N HIS A 58 -7.66 1.80 -13.91
CA HIS A 58 -8.99 2.40 -13.95
C HIS A 58 -9.98 1.48 -14.66
N ARG A 59 -11.18 1.29 -14.07
CA ARG A 59 -12.26 0.48 -14.68
C ARG A 59 -12.55 0.84 -16.14
N VAL A 60 -12.38 2.12 -16.52
CA VAL A 60 -12.64 2.60 -17.89
C VAL A 60 -11.68 1.99 -18.93
N GLU A 61 -10.51 1.54 -18.49
CA GLU A 61 -9.48 0.92 -19.32
C GLU A 61 -9.65 -0.61 -19.39
N MET A 62 -10.50 -1.17 -18.53
CA MET A 62 -10.74 -2.60 -18.41
C MET A 62 -11.77 -3.09 -19.44
N ARG A 63 -11.56 -4.30 -19.94
CA ARG A 63 -12.47 -4.98 -20.87
C ARG A 63 -13.04 -6.24 -20.25
N VAL A 64 -14.37 -6.33 -20.17
CA VAL A 64 -15.06 -7.58 -19.82
C VAL A 64 -15.01 -8.53 -21.03
N VAL A 65 -14.33 -9.65 -20.87
CA VAL A 65 -14.12 -10.65 -21.94
C VAL A 65 -15.06 -11.86 -21.85
N THR A 66 -16.00 -11.84 -20.91
CA THR A 66 -16.98 -12.91 -20.65
C THR A 66 -18.41 -12.40 -20.86
N THR A 67 -19.38 -13.32 -20.94
CA THR A 67 -20.81 -12.95 -21.07
C THR A 67 -21.37 -12.34 -19.79
N ALA A 68 -21.00 -12.88 -18.63
CA ALA A 68 -21.43 -12.37 -17.33
C ALA A 68 -20.64 -11.11 -16.97
N ARG A 69 -21.34 -10.03 -16.64
CA ARG A 69 -20.71 -8.77 -16.23
C ARG A 69 -20.59 -8.70 -14.70
N PRO A 70 -19.47 -8.18 -14.15
CA PRO A 70 -19.38 -7.98 -12.72
C PRO A 70 -20.45 -6.98 -12.24
N THR A 71 -21.02 -7.27 -11.08
CA THR A 71 -21.82 -6.32 -10.30
C THR A 71 -20.95 -5.18 -9.77
N GLU A 72 -21.55 -4.11 -9.27
CA GLU A 72 -20.77 -2.98 -8.73
C GLU A 72 -19.93 -3.38 -7.50
N ALA A 73 -20.44 -4.28 -6.65
CA ALA A 73 -19.65 -4.82 -5.54
C ALA A 73 -18.44 -5.62 -6.05
N GLN A 74 -18.65 -6.47 -7.06
CA GLN A 74 -17.55 -7.22 -7.68
C GLN A 74 -16.57 -6.32 -8.41
N TRP A 75 -17.01 -5.20 -9.01
CA TRP A 75 -16.10 -4.21 -9.57
C TRP A 75 -15.26 -3.52 -8.51
N ALA A 76 -15.83 -3.20 -7.35
CA ALA A 76 -15.07 -2.66 -6.22
C ALA A 76 -14.02 -3.67 -5.74
N ASP A 77 -14.39 -4.96 -5.64
CA ASP A 77 -13.46 -6.02 -5.29
C ASP A 77 -12.35 -6.20 -6.34
N LEU A 78 -12.69 -6.14 -7.64
CA LEU A 78 -11.72 -6.25 -8.74
C LEU A 78 -10.74 -5.07 -8.81
N LEU A 79 -11.16 -3.85 -8.44
CA LEU A 79 -10.29 -2.69 -8.40
C LEU A 79 -9.41 -2.65 -7.14
N PHE A 80 -9.76 -3.45 -6.12
CA PHE A 80 -8.99 -3.57 -4.88
C PHE A 80 -7.95 -4.70 -4.90
N ALA A 81 -8.29 -5.82 -5.54
CA ALA A 81 -7.48 -7.04 -5.61
C ALA A 81 -6.17 -6.83 -6.39
#